data_AF-A0A6N0LN51-F1
#
_entry.id   AF-A0A6N0LN51-F1
#
_cell.length_a   1.000
_cell.length_b   1.000
_cell.length_c   1.000
_cell.angle_alpha   90.00
_cell.angle_beta   90.00
_cell.angle_gamma   90.00
#
_symmetry.space_group_name_H-M   'P 1'
#
loop_
_entity.id
_entity.type
_entity.pdbx_description
1 polymer ?
#
loop_
_entity_poly.entity_id
_entity_poly.type
_entity_poly.pdbx_seq_one_letter_code
_entity_poly.pdbx_strand_id
1 'polypeptide(L)' 'MIKPVIVQNHPWVIVKTVVITQSHTVARFANRQDADDHLRFLRRTIPNGGFDIMFEPPDVKEDLNI' A
#
# COMPACT_ATOMS: atom_id res chain seq x y z
N MET A 1 -12.34 -20.88 18.57
CA MET A 1 -11.87 -19.47 18.48
C MET A 1 -11.06 -19.37 17.20
N ILE A 2 -11.73 -19.00 16.10
CA ILE A 2 -11.09 -18.86 14.78
C ILE A 2 -10.32 -17.54 14.83
N LYS A 3 -9.00 -17.58 14.68
CA LYS A 3 -8.18 -16.37 14.55
C LYS A 3 -8.19 -16.01 13.05
N PRO A 4 -8.62 -14.80 12.66
CA PRO A 4 -8.51 -14.39 11.27
C PRO A 4 -7.04 -14.42 10.87
N VAL A 5 -6.71 -15.15 9.80
CA VAL A 5 -5.39 -15.08 9.19
C VAL A 5 -5.32 -13.76 8.45
N ILE A 6 -4.74 -12.75 9.10
CA ILE A 6 -4.47 -11.46 8.48
C ILE A 6 -3.38 -11.68 7.42
N VAL A 7 -3.77 -11.76 6.15
CA VAL A 7 -2.84 -12.06 5.04
C VAL A 7 -1.95 -10.84 4.71
N GLN A 8 -2.31 -9.63 5.15
CA GLN A 8 -1.59 -8.40 4.81
C GLN A 8 -1.24 -7.56 6.05
N ASN A 9 -0.02 -7.73 6.56
CA ASN A 9 0.48 -6.97 7.72
C ASN A 9 1.06 -5.58 7.35
N HIS A 10 0.81 -5.09 6.14
CA HIS A 10 1.44 -3.87 5.61
C HIS A 10 0.38 -2.95 4.99
N PRO A 11 -0.37 -2.21 5.82
CA PRO A 11 -1.54 -1.49 5.35
C PRO A 11 -1.20 -0.17 4.66
N TRP A 12 0.05 0.29 4.73
CA TRP A 12 0.46 1.53 4.07
C TRP A 12 1.09 1.23 2.72
N VAL A 13 0.49 1.72 1.65
CA VAL A 13 0.85 1.38 0.28
C VAL A 13 1.25 2.64 -0.48
N ILE A 14 2.39 2.62 -1.14
CA ILE A 14 2.74 3.65 -2.12
C ILE A 14 2.24 3.18 -3.48
N VAL A 15 1.41 3.99 -4.11
CA VAL A 15 0.91 3.78 -5.47
C VAL A 15 1.53 4.79 -6.42
N LYS A 16 1.80 4.34 -7.65
CA LYS A 16 2.22 5.19 -8.75
C LYS A 16 1.08 5.29 -9.76
N THR A 17 0.59 6.50 -9.98
CA THR A 17 -0.41 6.78 -11.01
C THR A 17 0.30 6.85 -12.37
N VAL A 18 -0.06 5.93 -13.27
CA VAL A 18 0.55 5.86 -14.62
C VAL A 18 -0.35 6.54 -15.65
N VAL A 19 -1.66 6.36 -15.52
CA VAL A 19 -2.71 7.07 -16.25
C VAL A 19 -3.86 7.38 -15.29
N ILE A 20 -4.76 8.31 -15.64
CA ILE A 20 -5.89 8.75 -14.78
C ILE A 20 -6.69 7.58 -14.19
N THR A 21 -6.74 6.45 -14.88
CA THR A 21 -7.54 5.28 -14.52
C THR A 21 -6.73 4.09 -13.99
N GLN A 22 -5.39 4.18 -13.92
CA GLN A 22 -4.55 3.05 -13.50
C GLN A 22 -3.45 3.50 -12.55
N SER A 23 -3.42 2.83 -11.40
CA SER A 23 -2.39 2.99 -10.39
C SER A 23 -1.75 1.64 -10.11
N HIS A 24 -0.43 1.63 -10.01
CA HIS A 24 0.34 0.43 -9.67
C HIS A 24 0.91 0.54 -8.27
N THR A 25 0.77 -0.51 -7.47
CA THR A 25 1.42 -0.61 -6.17
C THR A 25 2.93 -0.72 -6.34
N VAL A 26 3.66 0.23 -5.77
CA VAL A 26 5.12 0.29 -5.81
C VAL A 26 5.71 -0.45 -4.61
N ALA A 27 5.17 -0.21 -3.42
CA ALA A 27 5.67 -0.77 -2.17
C ALA A 27 4.59 -0.78 -1.08
N ARG A 28 4.72 -1.68 -0.11
CA ARG A 28 3.87 -1.76 1.09
C ARG A 28 4.73 -1.67 2.36
N PHE A 29 4.20 -1.03 3.39
CA PHE A 29 4.86 -0.74 4.66
C PHE A 29 3.93 -1.03 5.84
N ALA A 30 4.54 -1.47 6.96
CA ALA A 30 3.82 -1.79 8.18
C ALA A 30 3.36 -0.51 8.91
N ASN A 31 4.15 0.56 8.80
CA ASN A 31 3.87 1.85 9.41
C ASN A 31 3.86 2.97 8.36
N ARG A 32 3.23 4.10 8.71
CA ARG A 32 3.11 5.26 7.82
C ARG A 32 4.44 6.00 7.64
N GLN A 33 5.30 5.99 8.65
CA GLN A 33 6.54 6.76 8.66
C GLN A 33 7.50 6.25 7.59
N ASP A 34 7.71 4.95 7.52
CA ASP A 34 8.55 4.30 6.50
C ASP A 34 8.01 4.56 5.10
N ALA A 35 6.68 4.56 4.93
CA ALA A 35 6.04 4.90 3.67
C ALA A 35 6.30 6.37 3.27
N ASP A 36 6.25 7.30 4.22
CA ASP A 36 6.51 8.72 3.98
C ASP A 36 7.99 8.98 3.63
N ASP A 37 8.90 8.38 4.37
CA ASP A 37 10.34 8.46 4.11
C ASP A 37 10.70 7.89 2.73
N HIS A 38 10.07 6.78 2.36
CA HIS A 38 10.24 6.20 1.02
C HIS A 38 9.60 7.05 -0.08
N LEU A 39 8.41 7.64 0.15
CA LEU A 39 7.78 8.57 -0.78
C LEU A 39 8.65 9.81 -1.00
N ARG A 40 9.26 10.35 0.07
CA ARG A 40 10.17 11.49 -0.02
C ARG A 40 11.39 11.17 -0.87
N PHE A 41 11.94 9.97 -0.75
CA PHE A 41 13.00 9.49 -1.63
C PHE A 41 12.52 9.41 -3.09
N LEU A 42 11.36 8.80 -3.35
CA LEU A 42 10.80 8.67 -4.70
C LEU A 42 10.53 10.03 -5.36
N ARG A 43 10.00 11.01 -4.62
CA ARG A 43 9.76 12.37 -5.11
C ARG A 43 11.05 13.14 -5.40
N ARG A 44 12.15 12.85 -4.70
CA ARG A 44 13.46 13.45 -5.00
C ARG A 44 14.06 12.87 -6.27
N THR A 45 13.92 11.56 -6.47
CA THR A 45 14.48 10.86 -7.63
C THR A 45 13.63 11.08 -8.89
N ILE A 46 12.30 11.15 -8.74
CA ILE A 46 11.33 11.31 -9.82
C ILE A 46 10.25 12.32 -9.38
N PRO A 47 10.51 13.62 -9.50
CA PRO A 47 9.62 14.67 -9.00
C PRO A 47 8.23 14.68 -9.65
N ASN A 48 8.12 14.22 -10.90
CA ASN A 48 6.85 14.15 -11.65
C ASN A 48 6.26 12.73 -11.70
N GLY A 49 6.62 11.87 -10.75
CA GLY A 49 6.30 10.44 -10.80
C GLY A 49 4.87 10.05 -10.41
N GLY A 50 4.04 10.98 -9.93
CA GLY A 50 2.65 10.70 -9.56
C GLY A 50 2.52 9.67 -8.43
N PHE A 51 3.32 9.82 -7.37
CA PHE A 51 3.31 8.91 -6.22
C PHE A 51 2.44 9.43 -5.09
N ASP A 52 1.60 8.53 -4.56
CA ASP A 52 0.70 8.78 -3.45
C ASP A 52 0.75 7.63 -2.44
N ILE A 53 0.52 7.96 -1.16
CA ILE A 53 0.37 6.97 -0.09
C ILE A 53 -1.13 6.71 0.12
N MET A 54 -1.50 5.44 0.11
CA MET A 54 -2.85 4.95 0.36
C MET A 54 -2.84 3.98 1.54
N PHE A 55 -3.92 3.95 2.30
CA PHE A 55 -4.13 2.95 3.34
C PHE A 55 -5.00 1.81 2.76
N GLU A 56 -4.43 0.63 2.61
CA GLU A 56 -5.09 -0.61 2.19
C GLU A 56 -5.28 -1.47 3.45
N PRO A 57 -6.46 -1.51 4.07
CA PRO A 57 -6.67 -2.33 5.25
C PRO A 57 -6.43 -3.81 4.91
N PRO A 58 -5.95 -4.61 5.88
CA PRO A 58 -5.81 -6.04 5.67
C PRO A 58 -7.12 -6.65 5.20
N ASP A 59 -7.05 -7.39 4.09
CA ASP A 59 -8.14 -8.23 3.64
C ASP A 59 -8.41 -9.27 4.73
N VAL A 60 -9.54 -9.10 5.44
CA VAL A 60 -10.05 -10.12 6.33
C VAL A 60 -10.70 -11.14 5.42
N LYS A 61 -9.90 -12.12 4.98
CA LYS A 61 -10.45 -13.35 4.45
C LYS A 61 -11.16 -14.05 5.60
N GLU A 62 -12.44 -13.75 5.78
CA GLU A 62 -13.33 -14.69 6.44
C GLU A 62 -13.28 -15.94 5.58
N ASP A 63 -12.86 -17.06 6.18
CA ASP A 63 -12.97 -18.37 5.57
C ASP A 63 -14.45 -18.64 5.32
N LEU A 64 -14.99 -18.13 4.22
CA LEU A 64 -16.30 -18.48 3.69
C LEU A 64 -16.19 -19.91 3.20
N ASN A 65 -16.34 -20.83 4.13
CA ASN A 65 -16.55 -22.24 3.87
C ASN A 65 -17.95 -22.38 3.25
N ILE A 66 -18.03 -22.27 1.93
CA ILE A 66 -19.20 -22.67 1.12
C ILE A 66 -19.25 -24.20 1.09
#